data_AF-A0A835BXH1-F1
#
_entry.id   AF-A0A835BXH1-F1
#
_cell.length_a   1.000
_cell.length_b   1.000
_cell.length_c   1.000
_cell.angle_alpha   90.00
_cell.angle_beta   90.00
_cell.angle_gamma   90.00
#
_symmetry.space_group_name_H-M   'P 1'
#
loop_
_entity.id
_entity.type
_entity.pdbx_description
1 polymer ?
#
loop_
_entity_poly.entity_id
_entity_poly.type
_entity_poly.pdbx_seq_one_letter_code
_entity_poly.pdbx_strand_id
1 'polypeptide(L)'
;MSRYRGPRLKKIRRLGALPGLTRKTPKSGSNQKKKFHSGKKEQYRIRLQEKQKLRFHYGLTERQLLRCQVLLQLLEMRLDNILFRLVNGRIVDIPSFRCKPRDIITTKDNQRSKRLVQNSLLM
;
A
#
# COMPACT_ATOMS: atom_id res chain seq x y z
N MET A 1 3.81 -13.08 -2.49
CA MET A 1 3.07 -11.85 -2.90
C MET A 1 3.87 -11.13 -3.97
N SER A 2 3.34 -10.96 -5.18
CA SER A 2 4.02 -10.16 -6.20
C SER A 2 3.80 -8.66 -5.91
N ARG A 3 4.90 -7.93 -5.69
CA ARG A 3 4.88 -6.48 -5.43
C ARG A 3 5.08 -5.69 -6.73
N TYR A 4 4.42 -4.54 -6.84
CA TYR A 4 4.65 -3.62 -7.95
C TYR A 4 6.04 -2.97 -7.84
N ARG A 5 6.93 -3.26 -8.80
CA ARG A 5 8.29 -2.70 -8.88
C ARG A 5 8.45 -1.57 -9.90
N GLY A 6 7.37 -1.18 -10.59
CA GLY A 6 7.42 -0.17 -11.64
C GLY A 6 7.45 1.29 -11.13
N PRO A 7 7.48 2.27 -12.05
CA PRO A 7 7.59 3.69 -11.72
C PRO A 7 6.35 4.21 -10.98
N ARG A 8 6.50 4.53 -9.69
CA ARG A 8 5.41 4.95 -8.78
C ARG A 8 4.78 6.29 -9.16
N LEU A 9 5.59 7.29 -9.53
CA LEU A 9 5.10 8.64 -9.90
C LEU A 9 4.22 8.62 -11.16
N LYS A 10 4.47 7.68 -12.10
CA LYS A 10 3.63 7.51 -13.29
C LYS A 10 2.20 7.08 -12.92
N LYS A 11 2.05 6.27 -11.87
CA LYS A 11 0.72 5.84 -11.37
C LYS A 11 0.01 6.96 -10.61
N ILE A 12 0.73 7.72 -9.78
CA ILE A 12 0.17 8.88 -9.06
C ILE A 12 -0.34 9.96 -10.03
N ARG A 13 0.41 10.27 -11.09
CA ARG A 13 -0.04 11.23 -12.12
C ARG A 13 -1.36 10.81 -12.80
N ARG A 14 -1.63 9.50 -12.90
CA ARG A 14 -2.85 8.96 -13.55
C ARG A 14 -4.02 8.76 -12.59
N LEU A 15 -3.75 8.32 -11.35
CA LEU A 15 -4.78 7.91 -10.38
C LEU A 15 -5.03 8.94 -9.27
N GLY A 16 -4.09 9.86 -9.03
CA GLY A 16 -4.13 10.83 -7.94
C GLY A 16 -3.24 10.43 -6.76
N ALA A 17 -3.47 11.07 -5.61
CA ALA A 17 -2.72 10.84 -4.38
C ALA A 17 -2.90 9.40 -3.87
N LEU A 18 -1.78 8.71 -3.61
CA LEU A 18 -1.73 7.34 -3.10
C LEU A 18 -0.70 7.27 -1.97
N PRO A 19 -1.09 7.60 -0.72
CA PRO A 19 -0.15 7.66 0.40
C PRO A 19 0.52 6.31 0.68
N GLY A 20 -0.19 5.19 0.49
CA GLY A 20 0.38 3.84 0.63
C GLY A 20 1.46 3.48 -0.41
N LEU A 21 1.57 4.21 -1.52
CA LEU A 21 2.56 3.93 -2.56
C LEU A 21 3.84 4.78 -2.41
N THR A 22 3.71 6.09 -2.13
CA THR A 22 4.86 6.95 -1.84
C THR A 22 4.42 8.23 -1.14
N ARG A 23 5.24 8.72 -0.21
CA ARG A 23 5.10 10.03 0.43
C ARG A 23 5.45 11.21 -0.51
N LYS A 24 6.09 10.94 -1.66
CA LYS A 24 6.52 11.97 -2.61
C LYS A 24 5.36 12.44 -3.47
N THR A 25 5.07 13.74 -3.43
CA THR A 25 4.16 14.38 -4.37
C THR A 25 4.87 14.66 -5.70
N PRO A 26 4.21 14.47 -6.85
CA PRO A 26 4.81 14.83 -8.12
C PRO A 26 5.00 16.34 -8.16
N LYS A 27 6.25 16.81 -8.32
CA LYS A 27 6.52 18.24 -8.57
C LYS A 27 5.75 18.67 -9.81
N SER A 28 4.96 19.74 -9.69
CA SER A 28 4.27 20.40 -10.80
C SER A 28 5.31 21.11 -11.66
N GLY A 29 6.04 20.34 -12.48
CA GLY A 29 6.95 20.89 -13.47
C GLY A 29 6.14 21.54 -14.58
N SER A 30 6.38 22.83 -14.80
CA SER A 30 5.83 23.75 -15.79
C SER A 30 6.13 23.35 -17.25
N ASN A 31 5.86 22.11 -17.65
CA ASN A 31 5.86 21.73 -19.07
C ASN A 31 4.43 21.51 -19.54
N GLN A 32 3.83 22.63 -19.97
CA GLN A 32 2.59 22.68 -20.72
C GLN A 32 2.75 21.95 -22.06
N LYS A 33 2.50 20.63 -22.13
CA LYS A 33 2.15 19.99 -23.41
C LYS A 33 1.00 19.00 -23.23
N LYS A 34 -0.13 19.42 -23.81
CA LYS A 34 -1.36 18.67 -24.16
C LYS A 34 -2.03 17.92 -23.02
N LYS A 35 -2.90 18.62 -22.28
CA LYS A 35 -4.09 17.97 -21.70
C LYS A 35 -4.93 17.48 -22.88
N PHE A 36 -4.65 16.29 -23.41
CA PHE A 36 -5.64 15.55 -24.19
C PHE A 36 -6.89 15.50 -23.30
N HIS A 37 -7.94 16.21 -23.72
CA HIS A 37 -9.22 16.17 -23.02
C HIS A 37 -9.67 14.71 -23.03
N SER A 38 -9.41 13.99 -21.94
CA SER A 38 -10.19 12.81 -21.67
C SER A 38 -11.59 13.33 -21.46
N GLY A 39 -12.47 13.14 -22.45
CA GLY A 39 -13.87 13.54 -22.36
C GLY A 39 -14.56 12.95 -21.13
N LYS A 40 -15.87 13.19 -20.99
CA LYS A 40 -16.67 12.68 -19.88
C LYS A 40 -16.34 11.21 -19.64
N LYS A 41 -15.87 10.89 -18.43
CA LYS A 41 -15.48 9.52 -18.10
C LYS A 41 -16.75 8.68 -17.97
N GLU A 42 -16.83 7.61 -18.74
CA GLU A 42 -17.85 6.58 -18.59
C GLU A 42 -17.86 6.02 -17.16
N GLN A 43 -19.03 5.57 -16.70
CA GLN A 43 -19.20 5.01 -15.35
C GLN A 43 -18.23 3.85 -15.09
N TYR A 44 -18.00 2.98 -16.08
CA TYR A 44 -17.04 1.89 -15.98
C TYR A 44 -15.61 2.37 -15.70
N ARG A 45 -15.18 3.45 -16.37
CA ARG A 45 -13.85 4.02 -16.18
C ARG A 45 -13.66 4.58 -14.77
N ILE A 46 -14.71 5.11 -14.15
CA ILE A 46 -14.69 5.60 -12.77
C ILE A 46 -14.50 4.43 -11.80
N ARG A 47 -15.33 3.38 -11.91
CA ARG A 47 -15.24 2.15 -11.09
C ARG A 47 -13.88 1.48 -11.22
N LEU A 48 -13.34 1.44 -12.44
CA LEU A 48 -12.00 0.91 -12.70
C LEU A 48 -10.91 1.76 -12.01
N GLN A 49 -11.01 3.09 -12.05
CA GLN A 49 -10.05 3.97 -11.38
C GLN A 49 -10.06 3.76 -9.86
N GLU A 50 -11.24 3.62 -9.24
CA GLU A 50 -11.38 3.33 -7.81
C GLU A 50 -10.80 1.96 -7.43
N LYS A 51 -11.13 0.91 -8.18
CA LYS A 51 -10.51 -0.42 -8.02
C LYS A 51 -8.98 -0.34 -8.07
N GLN A 52 -8.43 0.41 -9.03
CA GLN A 52 -6.99 0.56 -9.18
C GLN A 52 -6.37 1.37 -8.05
N LYS A 53 -7.04 2.41 -7.54
CA LYS A 53 -6.57 3.17 -6.35
C LYS A 53 -6.39 2.24 -5.15
N LEU A 54 -7.40 1.42 -4.84
CA LEU A 54 -7.34 0.44 -3.74
C LEU A 54 -6.18 -0.54 -3.96
N ARG A 55 -6.04 -1.09 -5.17
CA ARG A 55 -4.97 -2.03 -5.50
C ARG A 55 -3.57 -1.46 -5.20
N PHE A 56 -3.31 -0.22 -5.61
CA PHE A 56 -2.01 0.42 -5.41
C PHE A 56 -1.81 0.97 -3.99
N HIS A 57 -2.89 1.36 -3.31
CA HIS A 57 -2.83 1.82 -1.93
C HIS A 57 -2.36 0.70 -0.99
N TYR A 58 -2.90 -0.50 -1.17
CA TYR A 58 -2.60 -1.67 -0.33
C TYR A 58 -1.57 -2.64 -0.95
N GLY A 59 -1.07 -2.36 -2.16
CA GLY A 59 -0.07 -3.21 -2.82
C GLY A 59 -0.55 -4.63 -3.16
N LEU A 60 -1.84 -4.80 -3.45
CA LEU A 60 -2.47 -6.11 -3.67
C LEU A 60 -2.42 -6.56 -5.14
N THR A 61 -2.53 -7.87 -5.36
CA THR A 61 -2.80 -8.45 -6.69
C THR A 61 -4.31 -8.48 -6.97
N GLU A 62 -4.72 -8.55 -8.23
CA GLU A 62 -6.16 -8.59 -8.56
C GLU A 62 -6.86 -9.84 -8.03
N ARG A 63 -6.17 -10.99 -8.03
CA ARG A 63 -6.68 -12.24 -7.43
C ARG A 63 -6.91 -12.09 -5.92
N GLN A 64 -6.01 -11.40 -5.22
CA GLN A 64 -6.20 -11.09 -3.80
C GLN A 64 -7.37 -10.13 -3.58
N LEU A 65 -7.52 -9.11 -4.43
CA LEU A 65 -8.61 -8.16 -4.34
C LEU A 65 -9.98 -8.83 -4.53
N LEU A 66 -10.10 -9.78 -5.46
CA LEU A 66 -11.31 -10.57 -5.67
C LEU A 66 -11.67 -11.40 -4.42
N ARG A 67 -10.66 -12.00 -3.77
CA ARG A 67 -10.86 -12.76 -2.53
C ARG A 67 -11.19 -11.89 -1.32
N CYS A 68 -10.82 -10.61 -1.35
CA CYS A 68 -10.96 -9.66 -0.25
C CYS A 68 -12.19 -8.73 -0.37
N GLN A 69 -13.12 -8.99 -1.29
CA GLN A 69 -14.29 -8.13 -1.55
C GLN A 69 -15.18 -7.83 -0.31
N VAL A 70 -15.01 -8.54 0.81
CA VAL A 70 -15.96 -8.48 1.92
C VAL A 70 -15.73 -7.36 2.95
N LEU A 71 -14.56 -6.78 3.18
CA LEU A 71 -14.47 -5.70 4.19
C LEU A 71 -13.16 -4.90 4.09
N LEU A 72 -13.25 -3.58 3.94
CA LEU A 72 -12.14 -2.63 4.13
C LEU A 72 -11.43 -2.85 5.49
N GLN A 73 -12.19 -3.28 6.50
CA GLN A 73 -11.71 -3.64 7.83
C GLN A 73 -10.68 -4.80 7.81
N LEU A 74 -10.74 -5.71 6.84
CA LEU A 74 -9.75 -6.79 6.69
C LEU A 74 -8.41 -6.29 6.09
N LEU A 75 -8.41 -5.12 5.43
CA LEU A 75 -7.21 -4.54 4.84
C LEU A 75 -6.41 -3.72 5.85
N GLU A 76 -7.07 -3.13 6.85
CA GLU A 76 -6.42 -2.39 7.94
C GLU A 76 -5.65 -3.32 8.90
N MET A 77 -6.13 -4.55 9.08
CA MET A 77 -5.51 -5.55 9.98
C MET A 77 -4.31 -6.31 9.37
N ARG A 78 -3.78 -5.86 8.22
CA ARG A 78 -2.66 -6.53 7.53
C ARG A 78 -1.31 -6.10 8.10
N LEU A 79 -0.51 -7.08 8.49
CA LEU A 79 0.87 -6.92 9.00
C LEU A 79 1.87 -6.32 8.02
N ASP A 80 1.54 -6.22 6.72
CA ASP A 80 2.35 -5.52 5.72
C ASP A 80 2.80 -4.12 6.20
N ASN A 81 1.95 -3.43 6.98
CA ASN A 81 2.23 -2.11 7.54
C ASN A 81 3.00 -2.16 8.87
N ILE A 82 2.97 -3.29 9.56
CA ILE A 82 3.53 -3.50 10.90
C ILE A 82 4.79 -4.35 10.77
N LEU A 83 5.77 -3.72 10.13
CA LEU A 83 7.20 -4.03 10.12
C LEU A 83 7.65 -5.21 11.00
N PHE A 84 8.02 -6.33 10.37
CA PHE A 84 8.96 -7.35 10.86
C PHE A 84 8.92 -7.62 12.38
N ARG A 85 7.84 -8.24 12.85
CA ARG A 85 7.68 -8.53 14.27
C ARG A 85 7.20 -9.95 14.52
N LEU A 86 7.70 -10.48 15.63
CA LEU A 86 7.18 -11.66 16.30
C LEU A 86 5.73 -11.38 16.69
N VAL A 87 4.83 -12.27 16.27
CA VAL A 87 3.44 -12.26 16.73
C VAL A 87 3.32 -13.36 17.78
N ASN A 88 2.99 -13.00 19.02
CA ASN A 88 2.87 -13.93 20.15
C ASN A 88 4.10 -14.86 20.29
N GLY A 89 5.31 -14.32 20.12
CA GLY A 89 6.57 -15.05 20.25
C GLY A 89 7.00 -15.88 19.03
N ARG A 90 6.23 -15.89 17.92
CA ARG A 90 6.57 -16.62 16.68
C ARG A 90 6.99 -15.69 15.56
N ILE A 91 7.99 -16.09 14.77
CA ILE A 91 8.44 -15.36 13.58
C ILE A 91 7.39 -15.52 12.49
N VAL A 92 6.84 -14.40 12.02
CA VAL A 92 5.87 -14.37 10.91
C VAL A 92 6.48 -13.59 9.75
N ASP A 93 6.91 -14.31 8.71
CA ASP A 93 7.46 -13.73 7.48
C ASP A 93 6.40 -13.52 6.38
N ILE A 94 5.12 -13.78 6.71
CA ILE A 94 4.00 -13.68 5.77
C ILE A 94 3.39 -12.28 5.85
N PRO A 95 3.53 -11.43 4.83
CA PRO A 95 3.08 -10.04 4.90
C PRO A 95 1.53 -9.91 4.94
N SER A 96 0.83 -10.92 4.40
CA SER A 96 -0.64 -11.00 4.44
C SER A 96 -1.23 -11.59 5.71
N PHE A 97 -0.45 -11.76 6.79
CA PHE A 97 -0.96 -12.27 8.05
C PHE A 97 -2.00 -11.30 8.64
N ARG A 98 -3.09 -11.85 9.17
CA ARG A 98 -4.17 -11.09 9.80
C ARG A 98 -3.94 -11.08 11.31
N CYS A 99 -3.64 -9.91 11.86
CA CYS A 99 -3.62 -9.74 13.31
C CYS A 99 -5.04 -9.76 13.86
N LYS A 100 -5.22 -10.39 15.01
CA LYS A 100 -6.44 -10.30 15.81
C LYS A 100 -6.27 -9.19 16.87
N PRO A 101 -7.36 -8.53 17.29
CA PRO A 101 -7.31 -7.65 18.47
C PRO A 101 -6.75 -8.43 19.67
N ARG A 102 -5.77 -7.85 20.38
CA ARG A 102 -4.96 -8.44 21.48
C ARG A 102 -3.70 -9.22 21.09
N ASP A 103 -3.33 -9.31 19.82
CA ASP A 103 -2.01 -9.87 19.46
C ASP A 103 -0.86 -8.96 19.94
N ILE A 104 0.14 -9.55 20.61
CA ILE A 104 1.34 -8.85 21.06
C ILE A 104 2.38 -8.89 19.95
N ILE A 105 2.82 -7.71 19.51
CA ILE A 105 3.68 -7.54 18.35
C ILE A 105 5.07 -7.02 18.79
N THR A 106 6.04 -7.92 18.91
CA THR A 106 7.41 -7.62 19.40
C THR A 106 8.47 -7.73 18.31
N THR A 107 9.55 -6.97 18.39
CA THR A 107 10.65 -7.05 17.41
C THR A 107 11.63 -8.14 17.82
N LYS A 108 12.22 -8.86 16.85
CA LYS A 108 13.34 -9.78 17.14
C LYS A 108 14.49 -9.01 17.81
N ASP A 109 15.13 -9.62 18.81
CA ASP A 109 16.29 -9.07 19.52
C ASP A 109 17.55 -9.09 18.66
N ASN A 110 17.59 -8.19 17.69
CA ASN A 110 18.78 -7.93 16.88
C ASN A 110 18.99 -6.40 16.83
N GLN A 111 20.24 -5.96 16.92
CA GLN A 111 20.55 -4.53 16.79
C GLN A 111 20.07 -3.97 15.43
N ARG A 112 20.14 -4.76 14.36
CA ARG A 112 19.70 -4.34 13.02
C ARG A 112 18.19 -4.09 12.95
N SER A 113 17.37 -4.94 13.59
CA SER A 113 15.91 -4.76 13.63
C SER A 113 15.53 -3.57 14.51
N LYS A 114 16.20 -3.38 15.66
CA LYS A 114 15.99 -2.22 16.55
C LYS A 114 16.29 -0.88 15.83
N ARG A 115 17.39 -0.78 15.09
CA ARG A 115 17.72 0.42 14.28
C ARG A 115 16.70 0.72 13.18
N LEU A 116 16.21 -0.30 12.47
CA LEU A 116 15.21 -0.12 11.41
C LEU A 116 13.89 0.42 11.97
N VAL A 117 13.47 -0.07 13.15
CA VAL A 117 12.26 0.37 13.84
C VAL A 117 12.42 1.82 14.32
N GLN A 118 13.57 2.16 14.93
CA GLN A 118 13.88 3.52 15.36
C GLN A 118 13.82 4.53 14.19
N ASN A 119 14.45 4.21 13.07
CA ASN A 119 14.43 5.06 11.87
C ASN A 119 13.03 5.24 11.26
N SER A 120 12.13 4.26 11.46
CA SER A 120 10.76 4.32 10.95
C SER A 120 9.79 5.08 11.87
N LEU A 121 10.06 5.11 13.19
CA LEU A 121 9.26 5.83 14.19
C LEU A 121 9.64 7.32 14.28
N LEU A 122 10.90 7.66 13.99
CA LEU A 122 11.43 9.03 14.00
C LEU A 122 11.14 9.84 12.71
N MET A 123 10.24 9.35 11.83
CA MET A 123 9.97 9.90 10.48
C MET A 123 8.48 10.14 10.18
#